data_AF-A0A7V4IL91-F1
#
_entry.id   AF-A0A7V4IL91-F1
#
_cell.length_a   1.000
_cell.length_b   1.000
_cell.length_c   1.000
_cell.angle_alpha   90.00
_cell.angle_beta   90.00
_cell.angle_gamma   90.00
#
_symmetry.space_group_name_H-M   'P 1'
#
loop_
_entity.id
_entity.type
_entity.pdbx_description
1 polymer ?
#
loop_
_entity_poly.entity_id
_entity_poly.type
_entity_poly.pdbx_seq_one_letter_code
_entity_poly.pdbx_strand_id
1 'polypeptide(L)'
;MSQRPIVEQGEEYLFLILHFPVYKGESIMAEEIDFYVGKDFLVTIHNYNIPIIHDFFNFCKKENDCLLTYDYDLSDVLLYQLLEKLMVGCYPIIDQSSIAITNVENTIFGREQKDAVSQILLLRRNIVDLRKIMQNHKNIIKKIIDVDQSIVSEVLIKSYYQNLIE
;
A
#
# COMPACT_ATOMS: atom_id res chain seq x y z
N MET A 1 -2.25 16.87 -8.26
CA MET A 1 -1.00 17.18 -7.56
C MET A 1 -0.16 15.91 -7.53
N SER A 2 1.16 15.99 -7.70
CA SER A 2 1.97 14.77 -7.78
C SER A 2 1.98 14.12 -6.40
N GLN A 3 1.28 13.00 -6.26
CA GLN A 3 1.39 12.06 -5.14
C GLN A 3 2.76 11.39 -5.28
N ARG A 4 3.82 12.14 -4.99
CA ARG A 4 5.17 11.63 -5.03
C ARG A 4 5.45 11.13 -3.63
N PRO A 5 5.68 9.83 -3.50
CA PRO A 5 6.16 9.29 -2.25
C PRO A 5 7.45 9.96 -1.80
N ILE A 6 7.57 10.13 -0.49
CA ILE A 6 8.72 10.73 0.16
C ILE A 6 9.41 9.66 0.99
N VAL A 7 10.73 9.64 0.93
CA VAL A 7 11.60 8.87 1.82
C VAL A 7 12.63 9.86 2.32
N GLU A 8 12.59 10.18 3.60
CA GLU A 8 13.47 11.16 4.24
C GLU A 8 14.08 10.56 5.51
N GLN A 9 15.38 10.78 5.68
CA GLN A 9 16.09 10.38 6.89
C GLN A 9 16.08 11.56 7.86
N GLY A 10 15.43 11.38 9.01
CA GLY A 10 15.57 12.24 10.18
C GLY A 10 16.80 11.84 11.01
N GLU A 11 16.97 12.46 12.17
CA GLU A 11 18.15 12.18 13.04
C GLU A 11 18.13 10.75 13.61
N GLU A 12 16.96 10.22 13.98
CA GLU A 12 16.80 8.89 14.60
C GLU A 12 15.66 8.07 13.98
N TYR A 13 15.13 8.51 12.83
CA TYR A 13 14.01 7.85 12.16
C TYR A 13 14.04 7.98 10.65
N LEU A 14 13.39 7.05 9.97
CA LEU A 14 13.04 7.10 8.57
C LEU A 14 11.58 7.53 8.44
N PHE A 15 11.33 8.54 7.61
CA PHE A 15 9.99 9.01 7.26
C PHE A 15 9.62 8.56 5.86
N LEU A 16 8.43 7.98 5.73
CA LEU A 16 7.90 7.44 4.47
C LEU A 16 6.49 7.94 4.25
N ILE A 17 6.18 8.35 3.02
CA ILE A 17 4.81 8.63 2.60
C ILE A 17 4.45 7.65 1.47
N LEU A 18 3.43 6.83 1.71
CA LEU A 18 2.88 5.88 0.73
C LEU A 18 1.42 6.20 0.45
N HIS A 19 0.95 5.76 -0.71
CA HIS A 19 -0.40 6.05 -1.18
C HIS A 19 -1.09 4.75 -1.55
N PHE A 20 -2.22 4.45 -0.92
CA PHE A 20 -2.96 3.22 -1.18
C PHE A 20 -4.30 3.53 -1.87
N PRO A 21 -4.73 2.70 -2.83
CA PRO A 21 -6.00 2.88 -3.50
C PRO A 21 -7.17 2.62 -2.54
N VAL A 22 -8.14 3.52 -2.52
CA VAL A 22 -9.40 3.37 -1.78
C VAL A 22 -10.58 3.80 -2.66
N TYR A 23 -11.73 3.16 -2.47
CA TYR A 23 -12.97 3.61 -3.11
C TYR A 23 -13.54 4.83 -2.37
N LYS A 24 -13.77 5.91 -3.11
CA LYS A 24 -14.57 7.07 -2.68
C LYS A 24 -15.76 7.18 -3.64
N GLY A 25 -16.89 6.62 -3.21
CA GLY A 25 -18.03 6.38 -4.10
C GLY A 25 -17.65 5.36 -5.16
N GLU A 26 -17.87 5.70 -6.43
CA GLU A 26 -17.51 4.83 -7.57
C GLU A 26 -16.09 5.06 -8.10
N SER A 27 -15.36 6.04 -7.53
CA SER A 27 -14.01 6.40 -7.99
C SER A 27 -12.93 5.82 -7.10
N ILE A 28 -11.83 5.38 -7.71
CA ILE A 28 -10.60 5.03 -6.97
C ILE A 28 -9.80 6.30 -6.73
N MET A 29 -9.46 6.56 -5.46
CA MET A 29 -8.59 7.67 -5.06
C MET A 29 -7.43 7.13 -4.24
N ALA A 30 -6.38 7.93 -4.14
CA ALA A 30 -5.25 7.60 -3.28
C ALA A 30 -5.51 8.11 -1.87
N GLU A 31 -5.25 7.25 -0.89
CA GLU A 31 -5.21 7.61 0.52
C GLU A 31 -3.76 7.59 0.99
N GLU A 32 -3.35 8.68 1.64
CA GLU A 32 -2.00 8.86 2.13
C GLU A 32 -1.83 8.16 3.48
N ILE A 33 -0.73 7.45 3.63
CA ILE A 33 -0.29 6.87 4.89
C ILE A 33 1.16 7.30 5.11
N ASP A 34 1.36 7.97 6.23
CA ASP A 34 2.67 8.40 6.71
C ASP A 34 3.21 7.36 7.67
N PHE A 35 4.50 7.03 7.54
CA PHE A 35 5.20 6.10 8.42
C PHE A 35 6.43 6.79 9.01
N TYR A 36 6.60 6.64 10.31
CA TYR A 36 7.82 7.00 11.02
C TYR A 36 8.39 5.73 11.61
N VAL A 37 9.62 5.40 11.22
CA VAL A 37 10.29 4.14 11.53
C VAL A 37 11.59 4.50 12.22
N GLY A 38 11.65 4.34 13.53
CA GLY A 38 12.90 4.44 14.30
C GLY A 38 13.28 3.08 14.83
N LYS A 39 14.46 2.97 15.44
CA LYS A 39 15.05 1.71 15.89
C LYS A 39 14.09 0.77 16.66
N ASP A 40 13.26 1.34 17.52
CA ASP A 40 12.37 0.59 18.41
C ASP A 40 10.90 0.99 18.26
N PHE A 41 10.53 1.71 17.20
CA PHE A 41 9.16 2.16 17.00
C PHE A 41 8.73 2.22 15.54
N LEU A 42 7.44 1.95 15.34
CA LEU A 42 6.72 2.19 14.10
C LEU A 42 5.47 3.01 14.42
N VAL A 43 5.38 4.20 13.84
CA VAL A 43 4.19 5.07 13.96
C VAL A 43 3.60 5.27 12.57
N THR A 44 2.28 5.13 12.46
CA THR A 44 1.53 5.42 11.24
C THR A 44 0.51 6.53 11.45
N ILE A 45 0.42 7.45 10.49
CA ILE A 45 -0.60 8.52 10.50
C ILE A 45 -1.43 8.40 9.21
N HIS A 46 -2.75 8.42 9.36
CA HIS A 46 -3.69 8.33 8.25
C HIS A 46 -5.04 8.96 8.64
N ASN A 47 -5.74 9.56 7.69
CA ASN A 47 -6.96 10.34 7.97
C ASN A 47 -8.24 9.50 8.11
N TYR A 48 -8.26 8.30 7.52
CA TYR A 48 -9.44 7.42 7.52
C TYR A 48 -9.19 6.17 8.36
N ASN A 49 -10.24 5.55 8.88
CA ASN A 49 -10.09 4.25 9.53
C ASN A 49 -9.73 3.20 8.47
N ILE A 50 -8.45 2.83 8.40
CA ILE A 50 -7.94 1.76 7.53
C ILE A 50 -7.93 0.48 8.36
N PRO A 51 -8.88 -0.45 8.16
CA PRO A 51 -9.04 -1.61 9.04
C PRO A 51 -7.78 -2.48 9.12
N ILE A 52 -7.05 -2.60 8.00
CA ILE A 52 -5.80 -3.37 7.92
C ILE A 52 -4.77 -2.88 8.94
N ILE A 53 -4.62 -1.57 9.09
CA ILE A 53 -3.65 -0.97 10.04
C ILE A 53 -4.12 -1.21 11.47
N HIS A 54 -5.39 -0.96 11.73
CA HIS A 54 -5.98 -1.17 13.06
C HIS A 54 -5.87 -2.64 13.51
N ASP A 55 -6.20 -3.57 12.62
CA ASP A 55 -6.16 -5.00 12.89
C ASP A 55 -4.72 -5.49 13.07
N PHE A 56 -3.78 -4.96 12.29
CA PHE A 56 -2.34 -5.22 12.46
C PHE A 56 -1.86 -4.79 13.86
N PHE A 57 -2.09 -3.54 14.27
CA PHE A 57 -1.65 -3.09 15.59
C PHE A 57 -2.37 -3.79 16.75
N ASN A 58 -3.64 -4.16 16.59
CA ASN A 58 -4.35 -4.95 17.59
C ASN A 58 -3.84 -6.38 17.69
N PHE A 59 -3.45 -6.98 16.57
CA PHE A 59 -2.80 -8.28 16.55
C PHE A 59 -1.45 -8.22 17.29
N CYS A 60 -0.60 -7.24 16.97
CA CYS A 60 0.68 -7.03 17.66
C CYS A 60 0.52 -6.82 19.17
N LYS A 61 -0.49 -6.07 19.61
CA LYS A 61 -0.79 -5.86 21.05
C LYS A 61 -1.21 -7.13 21.79
N LYS A 62 -1.84 -8.08 21.10
CA LYS A 62 -2.36 -9.33 21.69
C LYS A 62 -1.30 -10.41 21.72
N GLU A 63 -0.45 -10.48 20.71
CA GLU A 63 0.62 -11.49 20.58
C GLU A 63 2.00 -10.96 20.99
N ASN A 64 2.10 -10.34 22.18
CA ASN A 64 3.36 -9.78 22.69
C ASN A 64 4.55 -10.78 22.67
N ASP A 65 4.32 -12.09 22.61
CA ASP A 65 5.36 -13.14 22.59
C ASP A 65 5.79 -13.63 21.18
N CYS A 66 4.97 -13.49 20.13
CA CYS A 66 5.26 -14.09 18.82
C CYS A 66 6.17 -13.24 17.92
N LEU A 67 6.29 -11.94 18.18
CA LEU A 67 7.09 -10.99 17.39
C LEU A 67 8.54 -10.87 17.90
N LEU A 68 8.84 -11.40 19.10
CA LEU A 68 10.13 -11.30 19.78
C LEU A 68 11.14 -12.39 19.37
N THR A 69 10.78 -13.30 18.47
CA THR A 69 11.58 -14.50 18.15
C THR A 69 12.72 -14.25 17.17
N TYR A 70 12.82 -13.06 16.57
CA TYR A 70 13.84 -12.76 15.56
C TYR A 70 14.60 -11.48 15.92
N ASP A 71 15.88 -11.64 16.20
CA ASP A 71 16.83 -10.66 16.74
C ASP A 71 17.30 -9.60 15.70
N TYR A 72 16.37 -8.98 14.98
CA TYR A 72 16.64 -7.90 14.03
C TYR A 72 15.64 -6.75 14.28
N ASP A 73 16.12 -5.50 14.24
CA ASP A 73 15.42 -4.27 14.66
C ASP A 73 13.89 -4.35 14.43
N LEU A 74 13.15 -4.43 15.54
CA LEU A 74 11.73 -4.81 15.61
C LEU A 74 10.86 -3.96 14.65
N SER A 75 11.25 -2.70 14.45
CA SER A 75 10.56 -1.72 13.61
C SER A 75 10.57 -2.06 12.12
N ASP A 76 11.66 -2.64 11.60
CA ASP A 76 11.82 -2.90 10.16
C ASP A 76 10.96 -4.08 9.71
N VAL A 77 10.93 -5.12 10.55
CA VAL A 77 10.08 -6.30 10.35
C VAL A 77 8.61 -5.92 10.47
N LEU A 78 8.26 -5.07 11.45
CA LEU A 78 6.89 -4.56 11.58
C LEU A 78 6.47 -3.74 10.38
N LEU A 79 7.35 -2.87 9.87
CA LEU A 79 7.09 -2.10 8.65
C LEU A 79 6.86 -3.04 7.46
N TYR A 80 7.73 -4.03 7.25
CA TYR A 80 7.58 -5.00 6.17
C TYR A 80 6.23 -5.72 6.22
N GLN A 81 5.88 -6.28 7.39
CA GLN A 81 4.63 -7.03 7.57
C GLN A 81 3.40 -6.13 7.35
N LEU A 82 3.45 -4.88 7.81
CA LEU A 82 2.37 -3.93 7.59
C LEU A 82 2.23 -3.59 6.10
N LEU A 83 3.34 -3.32 5.42
CA LEU A 83 3.36 -3.03 3.98
C LEU A 83 2.84 -4.21 3.16
N GLU A 84 3.25 -5.44 3.49
CA GLU A 84 2.76 -6.66 2.85
C GLU A 84 1.23 -6.78 2.99
N LYS A 85 0.70 -6.60 4.21
CA LYS A 85 -0.75 -6.63 4.45
C LYS A 85 -1.50 -5.53 3.71
N LEU A 86 -0.95 -4.32 3.67
CA LEU A 86 -1.54 -3.20 2.92
C LEU A 86 -1.55 -3.48 1.41
N MET A 87 -0.47 -4.05 0.87
CA MET A 87 -0.37 -4.44 -0.54
C MET A 87 -1.37 -5.54 -0.90
N VAL A 88 -1.50 -6.58 -0.06
CA VAL A 88 -2.52 -7.62 -0.23
C VAL A 88 -3.94 -7.03 -0.16
N GLY A 89 -4.14 -6.02 0.68
CA GLY A 89 -5.39 -5.26 0.78
C GLY A 89 -5.83 -4.56 -0.50
N CYS A 90 -4.94 -4.39 -1.49
CA CYS A 90 -5.27 -3.82 -2.79
C CYS A 90 -5.89 -4.83 -3.76
N TYR A 91 -5.70 -6.14 -3.56
CA TYR A 91 -6.23 -7.17 -4.47
C TYR A 91 -7.76 -7.14 -4.64
N PRO A 92 -8.57 -6.95 -3.58
CA PRO A 92 -10.02 -6.80 -3.73
C PRO A 92 -10.44 -5.67 -4.69
N ILE A 93 -9.67 -4.58 -4.78
CA ILE A 93 -9.95 -3.46 -5.70
C ILE A 93 -9.68 -3.87 -7.16
N ILE A 94 -8.67 -4.70 -7.38
CA ILE A 94 -8.35 -5.28 -8.69
C ILE A 94 -9.44 -6.28 -9.11
N ASP A 95 -9.89 -7.13 -8.19
CA ASP A 95 -10.96 -8.09 -8.44
C ASP A 95 -12.28 -7.39 -8.78
N GLN A 96 -12.63 -6.34 -8.05
CA GLN A 96 -13.81 -5.52 -8.34
C GLN A 96 -13.71 -4.83 -9.70
N SER A 97 -12.53 -4.36 -10.09
CA SER A 97 -12.30 -3.80 -11.43
C SER A 97 -12.53 -4.86 -12.51
N SER A 98 -12.12 -6.11 -12.27
CA SER A 98 -12.34 -7.23 -13.20
C SER A 98 -13.83 -7.55 -13.36
N ILE A 99 -14.58 -7.58 -12.25
CA ILE A 99 -16.04 -7.76 -12.28
C ILE A 99 -16.72 -6.61 -13.04
N ALA A 100 -16.27 -5.37 -12.84
CA ALA A 100 -16.81 -4.20 -13.53
C ALA A 100 -16.58 -4.28 -15.06
N ILE A 101 -15.45 -4.82 -15.52
CA ILE A 101 -15.20 -5.08 -16.96
C ILE A 101 -16.29 -6.00 -17.51
N THR A 102 -16.51 -7.16 -16.87
CA THR A 102 -17.53 -8.13 -17.30
C THR A 102 -18.93 -7.52 -17.35
N ASN A 103 -19.29 -6.69 -16.38
CA ASN A 103 -20.60 -6.02 -16.35
C ASN A 103 -20.76 -5.02 -17.51
N VAL A 104 -19.71 -4.26 -17.83
CA VAL A 104 -19.70 -3.35 -18.98
C VAL A 104 -19.84 -4.11 -20.29
N GLU A 105 -19.14 -5.25 -20.44
CA GLU A 105 -19.25 -6.11 -21.62
C GLU A 105 -20.70 -6.56 -21.83
N ASN A 106 -21.36 -7.06 -20.78
CA ASN A 106 -22.77 -7.46 -20.84
C ASN A 106 -23.69 -6.29 -21.25
N THR A 107 -23.43 -5.09 -20.74
CA THR A 107 -24.21 -3.87 -21.07
C THR A 107 -24.09 -3.50 -22.56
N ILE A 108 -22.91 -3.66 -23.16
CA ILE A 108 -22.69 -3.44 -24.60
C ILE A 108 -23.53 -4.41 -25.43
N PHE A 109 -23.56 -5.69 -25.07
CA PHE A 109 -24.36 -6.71 -25.77
C PHE A 109 -25.87 -6.49 -25.61
N GLY A 110 -26.31 -5.84 -24.53
CA GLY A 110 -27.70 -5.49 -24.23
C GLY A 110 -28.30 -4.32 -25.03
N ARG A 111 -27.51 -3.63 -25.87
CA ARG A 111 -27.89 -2.43 -26.67
C ARG A 111 -28.12 -1.13 -25.87
N GLU A 112 -27.67 -1.04 -24.61
CA GLU A 112 -27.68 0.19 -23.78
C GLU A 112 -26.40 1.03 -23.99
N GLN A 113 -26.16 1.43 -25.25
CA GLN A 113 -24.85 1.96 -25.67
C GLN A 113 -24.42 3.26 -24.94
N LYS A 114 -25.36 4.12 -24.54
CA LYS A 114 -25.03 5.37 -23.83
C LYS A 114 -24.53 5.12 -22.40
N ASP A 115 -25.11 4.14 -21.71
CA ASP A 115 -24.74 3.79 -20.35
C ASP A 115 -23.41 3.03 -20.32
N ALA A 116 -23.21 2.14 -21.31
CA ALA A 116 -21.92 1.47 -21.51
C ALA A 116 -20.75 2.45 -21.67
N VAL A 117 -20.90 3.52 -22.47
CA VAL A 117 -19.83 4.52 -22.65
C VAL A 117 -19.44 5.19 -21.33
N SER A 118 -20.43 5.59 -20.53
CA SER A 118 -20.17 6.24 -19.24
C SER A 118 -19.45 5.31 -18.26
N GLN A 119 -19.88 4.04 -18.19
CA GLN A 119 -19.24 3.02 -17.36
C GLN A 119 -17.81 2.71 -17.82
N ILE A 120 -17.55 2.63 -19.14
CA ILE A 120 -16.20 2.45 -19.70
C ILE A 120 -15.28 3.59 -19.28
N LEU A 121 -15.76 4.84 -19.37
CA LEU A 121 -14.95 6.01 -19.03
C LEU A 121 -14.58 6.03 -17.55
N LEU A 122 -15.54 5.70 -16.67
CA LEU A 122 -15.31 5.59 -15.23
C LEU A 122 -14.32 4.45 -14.92
N LEU A 123 -14.53 3.27 -15.49
CA LEU A 123 -13.67 2.11 -15.31
C LEU A 123 -12.24 2.38 -15.79
N ARG A 124 -12.09 3.01 -16.97
CA ARG A 124 -10.80 3.43 -17.49
C ARG A 124 -10.10 4.40 -16.54
N ARG A 125 -10.82 5.38 -15.99
CA ARG A 125 -10.27 6.32 -15.01
C ARG A 125 -9.77 5.58 -13.77
N ASN A 126 -10.60 4.72 -13.20
CA ASN A 126 -10.28 3.92 -12.01
C ASN A 126 -9.05 3.04 -12.21
N ILE A 127 -8.96 2.30 -13.32
CA ILE A 127 -7.79 1.45 -13.63
C ILE A 127 -6.53 2.31 -13.79
N VAL A 128 -6.63 3.45 -14.45
CA VAL A 128 -5.50 4.36 -14.64
C VAL A 128 -5.03 4.92 -13.31
N ASP A 129 -5.93 5.31 -12.42
CA ASP A 129 -5.58 5.90 -11.13
C ASP A 129 -5.04 4.83 -10.17
N LEU A 130 -5.66 3.65 -10.10
CA LEU A 130 -5.11 2.47 -9.41
C LEU A 130 -3.68 2.19 -9.85
N ARG A 131 -3.43 2.11 -11.17
CA ARG A 131 -2.10 1.84 -11.72
C ARG A 131 -1.09 2.92 -11.31
N LYS A 132 -1.45 4.20 -11.37
CA LYS A 132 -0.55 5.30 -10.98
C LYS A 132 -0.18 5.21 -9.50
N ILE A 133 -1.16 4.93 -8.64
CA ILE A 133 -0.97 4.80 -7.20
C ILE A 133 -0.01 3.63 -6.91
N MET A 134 -0.27 2.45 -7.47
CA MET A 134 0.56 1.27 -7.22
C MET A 134 1.97 1.37 -7.82
N GLN A 135 2.14 2.02 -8.98
CA GLN A 135 3.45 2.21 -9.60
C GLN A 135 4.44 2.98 -8.72
N ASN A 136 3.94 3.85 -7.86
CA ASN A 136 4.77 4.62 -6.95
C ASN A 136 5.45 3.75 -5.88
N HIS A 137 4.86 2.63 -5.48
CA HIS A 137 5.40 1.74 -4.44
C HIS A 137 6.76 1.15 -4.81
N LYS A 138 6.91 0.71 -6.07
CA LYS A 138 8.17 0.11 -6.56
C LYS A 138 9.38 1.05 -6.39
N ASN A 139 9.19 2.34 -6.64
CA ASN A 139 10.29 3.32 -6.53
C ASN A 139 10.67 3.59 -5.08
N ILE A 140 9.70 3.57 -4.16
CA ILE A 140 9.95 3.77 -2.73
C ILE A 140 10.64 2.57 -2.13
N ILE A 141 10.16 1.37 -2.42
CA ILE A 141 10.73 0.15 -1.85
C ILE A 141 12.21 0.05 -2.27
N LYS A 142 12.51 0.39 -3.53
CA LYS A 142 13.90 0.52 -3.98
C LYS A 142 14.69 1.56 -3.18
N LYS A 143 14.12 2.75 -2.95
CA LYS A 143 14.75 3.77 -2.11
C LYS A 143 14.96 3.30 -0.67
N ILE A 144 14.02 2.57 -0.07
CA ILE A 144 14.19 2.00 1.29
C ILE A 144 15.37 1.02 1.30
N ILE A 145 15.49 0.18 0.27
CA ILE A 145 16.63 -0.74 0.11
C ILE A 145 17.97 0.00 -0.06
N ASP A 146 17.94 1.17 -0.70
CA ASP A 146 19.13 1.99 -0.99
C ASP A 146 19.51 2.97 0.15
N VAL A 147 18.58 3.26 1.09
CA VAL A 147 18.81 4.20 2.21
C VAL A 147 19.60 3.52 3.34
N ASP A 148 20.48 4.33 3.94
CA ASP A 148 21.62 4.01 4.80
C ASP A 148 21.47 2.83 5.78
N GLN A 149 22.53 2.02 5.86
CA GLN A 149 22.66 0.73 6.56
C GLN A 149 22.73 0.85 8.09
N SER A 150 22.63 2.07 8.62
CA SER A 150 22.82 2.40 10.03
C SER A 150 21.55 2.25 10.88
N ILE A 151 20.38 2.31 10.24
CA ILE A 151 19.06 2.18 10.90
C ILE A 151 18.36 0.87 10.48
N VAL A 152 18.81 0.26 9.38
CA VAL A 152 18.03 -0.69 8.59
C VAL A 152 18.91 -1.89 8.18
N SER A 153 18.58 -3.11 8.63
CA SER A 153 19.46 -4.29 8.48
C SER A 153 19.51 -4.84 7.04
N GLU A 154 20.70 -4.79 6.41
CA GLU A 154 20.92 -4.96 4.95
C GLU A 154 20.50 -6.32 4.37
N VAL A 155 20.64 -7.42 5.14
CA VAL A 155 20.57 -8.79 4.59
C VAL A 155 19.14 -9.31 4.50
N LEU A 156 18.30 -9.08 5.51
CA LEU A 156 16.91 -9.53 5.51
C LEU A 156 16.05 -8.65 4.59
N ILE A 157 16.29 -7.35 4.55
CA ILE A 157 15.46 -6.41 3.80
C ILE A 157 15.51 -6.66 2.31
N LYS A 158 16.68 -7.02 1.77
CA LYS A 158 16.79 -7.45 0.38
C LYS A 158 15.89 -8.66 0.10
N SER A 159 15.87 -9.70 0.96
CA SER A 159 15.04 -10.88 0.71
C SER A 159 13.54 -10.66 0.92
N TYR A 160 13.15 -9.83 1.90
CA TYR A 160 11.74 -9.57 2.21
C TYR A 160 11.13 -8.54 1.25
N TYR A 161 11.78 -7.40 1.04
CA TYR A 161 11.24 -6.33 0.20
C TYR A 161 11.38 -6.62 -1.30
N GLN A 162 12.26 -7.54 -1.73
CA GLN A 162 12.22 -8.05 -3.11
C GLN A 162 10.87 -8.69 -3.44
N ASN A 163 10.25 -9.42 -2.51
CA ASN A 163 8.92 -10.03 -2.72
C ASN A 163 7.81 -8.98 -2.91
N LEU A 164 8.02 -7.72 -2.50
CA LEU A 164 7.05 -6.63 -2.72
C LEU A 164 7.25 -5.95 -4.08
N ILE A 165 8.37 -6.20 -4.77
CA ILE A 165 8.71 -5.59 -6.08
C ILE A 165 8.51 -6.57 -7.25
N GLU A 166 8.59 -7.88 -6.99
CA GLU A 166 8.29 -8.97 -7.94
C GLU A 166 6.79 -9.16 -8.16
#